data_AF-A0AAJ1QHY6-F1
#
_entry.id   AF-A0AAJ1QHY6-F1
#
_cell.length_a   1.000
_cell.length_b   1.000
_cell.length_c   1.000
_cell.angle_alpha   90.00
_cell.angle_beta   90.00
_cell.angle_gamma   90.00
#
_symmetry.space_group_name_H-M   'P 1'
#
loop_
_entity.id
_entity.type
_entity.pdbx_description
1 polymer ?
#
loop_
_entity_poly.entity_id
_entity_poly.type
_entity_poly.pdbx_seq_one_letter_code
_entity_poly.pdbx_strand_id
1 'polypeptide(L)'
;MRNHVKEIAQAIKKWLVKNKDLLSPKYKEIADLTSKELDWMASRKIGNLGGNILKSIQIRKLRGILKQKGIILIVDGDVKNIVKLFKPIDNFKSFEELTLFMKNNNKVGLFHAGTKQMILTKNCTEIVAFLEMCHLKHFEEVGEIAYKGFSTIKKEMYVWKQILSNRSKWTEAELKDSLKYINKERKKAGITEPIKIK
;
A
#
# COMPACT_ATOMS: atom_id res chain seq x y z
N MET A 1 13.14 27.38 32.74
CA MET A 1 12.17 26.68 31.86
C MET A 1 11.77 27.44 30.60
N ARG A 2 11.41 28.73 30.64
CA ARG A 2 10.96 29.48 29.44
C ARG A 2 11.99 29.64 28.30
N ASN A 3 13.29 29.69 28.62
CA ASN A 3 14.33 29.85 27.59
C ASN A 3 14.57 28.57 26.78
N HIS A 4 14.47 27.40 27.43
CA HIS A 4 14.72 26.13 26.77
C HIS A 4 13.62 25.77 25.75
N VAL A 5 12.36 26.12 26.05
CA VAL A 5 11.23 25.97 25.11
C VAL A 5 11.42 26.86 23.88
N LYS A 6 11.97 28.08 24.05
CA LYS A 6 12.28 28.98 22.93
C LYS A 6 13.41 28.44 22.06
N GLU A 7 14.46 27.87 22.67
CA GLU A 7 15.57 27.24 21.97
C GLU A 7 15.11 26.04 21.13
N ILE A 8 14.26 25.19 21.70
CA ILE A 8 13.66 24.03 21.00
C ILE A 8 12.78 24.51 19.83
N ALA A 9 11.91 25.50 20.05
CA ALA A 9 11.07 26.06 18.99
C ALA A 9 11.91 26.66 17.85
N GLN A 10 13.03 27.29 18.18
CA GLN A 10 13.93 27.90 17.21
C GLN A 10 14.74 26.85 16.45
N ALA A 11 15.14 25.76 17.11
CA ALA A 11 15.79 24.60 16.48
C ALA A 11 14.83 23.89 15.51
N ILE A 12 13.57 23.68 15.91
CA ILE A 12 12.52 23.12 15.04
C ILE A 12 12.30 24.03 13.84
N LYS A 13 12.17 25.34 14.03
CA LYS A 13 11.98 26.31 12.93
C LYS A 13 13.17 26.30 11.96
N LYS A 14 14.40 26.29 12.47
CA LYS A 14 15.62 26.17 11.63
C LYS A 14 15.65 24.85 10.87
N TRP A 15 15.27 23.75 11.50
CA TRP A 15 15.19 22.43 10.86
C TRP A 15 14.13 22.40 9.76
N LEU A 16 12.93 22.93 10.00
CA LEU A 16 11.85 23.01 9.00
C LEU A 16 12.25 23.83 7.78
N VAL A 17 12.97 24.95 7.98
CA VAL A 17 13.47 25.80 6.88
C VAL A 17 14.58 25.10 6.10
N LYS A 18 15.51 24.43 6.78
CA LYS A 18 16.62 23.69 6.15
C LYS A 18 16.14 22.46 5.38
N ASN A 19 15.04 21.85 5.81
CA ASN A 19 14.46 20.64 5.21
C ASN A 19 13.15 20.94 4.46
N LYS A 20 12.96 22.18 4.01
CA LYS A 20 11.74 22.63 3.33
C LYS A 20 11.46 21.82 2.06
N ASP A 21 12.47 21.23 1.43
CA ASP A 21 12.31 20.38 0.24
C ASP A 21 11.92 18.92 0.57
N LEU A 22 12.17 18.46 1.79
CA LEU A 22 11.65 17.19 2.33
C LEU A 22 10.19 17.32 2.81
N LEU A 23 9.79 18.53 3.18
CA LEU A 23 8.44 18.90 3.60
C LEU A 23 7.61 19.52 2.47
N SER A 24 8.28 19.90 1.37
CA SER A 24 7.68 20.31 0.12
C SER A 24 6.74 19.20 -0.29
N PRO A 25 5.46 19.51 -0.54
CA PRO A 25 4.61 18.52 -1.13
C PRO A 25 5.21 18.17 -2.51
N LYS A 26 5.89 17.01 -2.63
CA LYS A 26 6.00 16.23 -3.88
C LYS A 26 4.59 15.76 -4.34
N TYR A 27 3.65 16.69 -4.36
CA TYR A 27 2.21 16.53 -4.59
C TYR A 27 1.73 17.52 -5.66
N LYS A 28 2.62 18.29 -6.31
CA LYS A 28 2.27 19.19 -7.42
C LYS A 28 2.63 18.73 -8.83
N GLU A 29 3.21 17.53 -8.98
CA GLU A 29 3.33 16.88 -10.30
C GLU A 29 2.70 15.50 -10.23
N ILE A 30 1.36 15.44 -10.25
CA ILE A 30 0.69 14.30 -10.87
C ILE A 30 0.66 14.69 -12.33
N ALA A 31 1.60 14.14 -13.10
CA ALA A 31 1.61 14.28 -14.55
C ALA A 31 0.23 13.89 -15.07
N ASP A 32 -0.42 14.84 -15.76
CA ASP A 32 -1.59 14.59 -16.59
C ASP A 32 -1.19 13.44 -17.54
N LEU A 33 -1.69 12.23 -17.28
CA LEU A 33 -1.63 11.14 -18.24
C LEU A 33 -2.38 11.61 -19.49
N THR A 34 -1.86 11.31 -20.67
CA THR A 34 -2.48 11.70 -21.93
C THR A 34 -3.23 10.53 -22.55
N SER A 35 -4.33 10.82 -23.25
CA SER A 35 -5.15 9.86 -23.99
C SER A 35 -4.35 8.89 -24.89
N LYS A 36 -3.20 9.32 -25.42
CA LYS A 36 -2.33 8.52 -26.30
C LYS A 36 -1.53 7.44 -25.56
N GLU A 37 -1.33 7.58 -24.25
CA GLU A 37 -0.67 6.56 -23.41
C GLU A 37 -1.64 5.43 -22.99
N LEU A 38 -2.95 5.66 -23.06
CA LEU A 38 -3.99 4.67 -22.74
C LEU A 38 -4.19 3.63 -23.86
N ASP A 39 -3.93 4.01 -25.12
CA ASP A 39 -4.13 3.15 -26.31
C ASP A 39 -3.17 1.96 -26.41
N TRP A 40 -2.01 2.00 -25.75
CA TRP A 40 -1.01 0.91 -25.79
C TRP A 40 -1.26 -0.22 -24.77
N MET A 41 -2.36 -0.16 -24.01
CA MET A 41 -2.58 -0.99 -22.82
C MET A 41 -3.41 -2.27 -23.04
N ALA A 42 -3.77 -2.59 -24.29
CA ALA A 42 -4.50 -3.80 -24.64
C ALA A 42 -3.57 -4.91 -25.13
N SER A 43 -3.00 -5.72 -24.23
CA SER A 43 -2.78 -7.16 -24.48
C SER A 43 -1.96 -7.86 -23.40
N ARG A 44 -2.61 -8.32 -22.31
CA ARG A 44 -2.30 -9.63 -21.68
C ARG A 44 -3.60 -10.19 -21.11
N LYS A 45 -3.85 -11.50 -21.23
CA LYS A 45 -5.00 -12.16 -20.56
C LYS A 45 -4.91 -11.91 -19.06
N ILE A 46 -5.91 -11.24 -18.49
CA ILE A 46 -5.96 -10.76 -17.11
C ILE A 46 -6.83 -11.73 -16.29
N GLY A 47 -6.47 -12.00 -15.02
CA GLY A 47 -7.36 -12.66 -14.06
C GLY A 47 -8.43 -11.72 -13.50
N ASN A 48 -9.40 -12.24 -12.73
CA ASN A 48 -10.57 -11.50 -12.22
C ASN A 48 -10.26 -10.38 -11.20
N LEU A 49 -9.00 -10.20 -10.77
CA LEU A 49 -8.56 -9.20 -9.79
C LEU A 49 -7.44 -8.29 -10.32
N GLY A 50 -7.18 -8.32 -11.63
CA GLY A 50 -6.06 -7.62 -12.27
C GLY A 50 -4.73 -8.40 -12.16
N GLY A 51 -3.91 -8.38 -13.21
CA GLY A 51 -2.56 -8.96 -13.19
C GLY A 51 -2.54 -10.49 -13.22
N ASN A 52 -1.36 -11.08 -13.23
CA ASN A 52 -1.24 -12.54 -13.12
C ASN A 52 -1.39 -12.98 -11.67
N ILE A 53 -2.02 -14.14 -11.45
CA ILE A 53 -1.95 -14.81 -10.14
C ILE A 53 -0.48 -15.12 -9.84
N LEU A 54 -0.05 -14.83 -8.60
CA LEU A 54 1.32 -15.10 -8.18
C LEU A 54 1.65 -16.59 -8.29
N LYS A 55 2.72 -16.89 -9.02
CA LYS A 55 3.30 -18.25 -9.09
C LYS A 55 4.01 -18.58 -7.78
N SER A 56 4.11 -19.86 -7.44
CA SER A 56 4.80 -20.33 -6.23
C SER A 56 6.25 -19.83 -6.11
N ILE A 57 6.95 -19.68 -7.25
CA ILE A 57 8.31 -19.13 -7.27
C ILE A 57 8.35 -17.64 -6.87
N GLN A 58 7.34 -16.86 -7.26
CA GLN A 58 7.22 -15.44 -6.89
C GLN A 58 6.90 -15.31 -5.40
N ILE A 59 6.00 -16.16 -4.88
CA ILE A 59 5.68 -16.23 -3.45
C ILE A 59 6.94 -16.57 -2.63
N ARG A 60 7.75 -17.53 -3.07
CA ARG A 60 9.01 -17.88 -2.41
C ARG A 60 10.00 -16.71 -2.37
N LYS A 61 10.16 -16.00 -3.49
CA LYS A 61 11.02 -14.81 -3.56
C LYS A 61 10.52 -13.70 -2.62
N LEU A 62 9.21 -13.41 -2.66
CA LEU A 62 8.57 -12.42 -1.79
C LEU A 62 8.77 -12.76 -0.32
N ARG A 63 8.59 -14.03 0.07
CA ARG A 63 8.85 -14.51 1.43
C ARG A 63 10.29 -14.25 1.88
N GLY A 64 11.27 -14.45 0.99
CA GLY A 64 12.68 -14.15 1.27
C GLY A 64 12.92 -12.67 1.54
N ILE A 65 12.39 -11.80 0.68
CA ILE A 65 12.49 -10.34 0.82
C ILE A 65 11.85 -9.87 2.14
N LEU A 66 10.64 -10.34 2.43
CA LEU A 66 9.90 -9.96 3.63
C LEU A 66 10.61 -10.45 4.90
N LYS A 67 11.16 -11.67 4.89
CA LYS A 67 11.94 -12.21 6.02
C LYS A 67 13.15 -11.33 6.34
N GLN A 68 13.88 -10.86 5.33
CA GLN A 68 15.02 -9.95 5.52
C GLN A 68 14.60 -8.61 6.16
N LYS A 69 13.36 -8.18 5.94
CA LYS A 69 12.76 -6.96 6.50
C LYS A 69 12.07 -7.19 7.85
N GLY A 70 12.16 -8.40 8.41
CA GLY A 70 11.48 -8.77 9.65
C GLY A 70 9.94 -8.84 9.51
N ILE A 71 9.43 -9.02 8.29
CA ILE A 71 8.01 -9.16 7.99
C ILE A 71 7.68 -10.63 7.75
N ILE A 72 6.61 -11.10 8.38
CA ILE A 72 6.09 -12.46 8.21
C ILE A 72 5.09 -12.46 7.05
N LEU A 73 5.37 -13.23 6.00
CA LEU A 73 4.41 -13.49 4.92
C LEU A 73 3.53 -14.70 5.26
N ILE A 74 2.22 -14.51 5.20
CA ILE A 74 1.21 -15.55 5.37
C ILE A 74 0.38 -15.59 4.08
N VAL A 75 0.30 -16.77 3.45
CA VAL A 75 -0.56 -16.97 2.27
C VAL A 75 -1.67 -17.97 2.64
N ASP A 76 -2.90 -17.69 2.22
CA ASP A 76 -4.13 -18.48 2.45
C ASP A 76 -4.13 -19.86 1.76
N GLY A 77 -3.11 -20.65 2.06
CA GLY A 77 -2.81 -21.95 1.45
C GLY A 77 -1.60 -22.62 2.10
N ASP A 78 -0.91 -21.94 3.02
CA ASP A 78 0.14 -22.49 3.89
C ASP A 78 -0.47 -23.39 5.00
N VAL A 79 -1.14 -24.48 4.63
CA VAL A 79 -2.02 -25.30 5.50
C VAL A 79 -1.39 -25.78 6.82
N LYS A 80 -0.05 -25.89 6.91
CA LYS A 80 0.62 -26.46 8.10
C LYS A 80 1.28 -25.45 9.05
N ASN A 81 1.45 -24.18 8.66
CA ASN A 81 2.26 -23.22 9.43
C ASN A 81 1.56 -21.90 9.78
N ILE A 82 0.36 -21.63 9.25
CA ILE A 82 -0.31 -20.34 9.45
C ILE A 82 -0.62 -20.06 10.91
N VAL A 83 -1.21 -21.01 11.65
CA VAL A 83 -1.60 -20.81 13.06
C VAL A 83 -0.40 -20.46 13.96
N LYS A 84 0.78 -21.02 13.67
CA LYS A 84 2.01 -20.73 14.44
C LYS A 84 2.62 -19.37 14.10
N LEU A 85 2.43 -18.90 12.87
CA LEU A 85 3.03 -17.66 12.36
C LEU A 85 2.13 -16.46 12.60
N PHE A 86 0.81 -16.67 12.63
CA PHE A 86 -0.17 -15.62 12.78
C PHE A 86 -0.10 -14.99 14.17
N LYS A 87 0.04 -13.67 14.19
CA LYS A 87 -0.14 -12.84 15.37
C LYS A 87 -1.50 -12.15 15.27
N PRO A 88 -2.31 -12.11 16.34
CA PRO A 88 -3.59 -11.40 16.35
C PRO A 88 -3.47 -9.96 15.83
N ILE A 89 -4.40 -9.56 14.97
CA ILE A 89 -4.44 -8.23 14.34
C ILE A 89 -5.72 -7.53 14.76
N ASP A 90 -5.62 -6.34 15.35
CA ASP A 90 -6.76 -5.56 15.82
C ASP A 90 -7.72 -6.42 16.66
N ASN A 91 -8.94 -6.68 16.15
CA ASN A 91 -9.97 -7.47 16.81
C ASN A 91 -9.99 -8.95 16.38
N PHE A 92 -9.12 -9.37 15.46
CA PHE A 92 -9.06 -10.72 14.92
C PHE A 92 -8.05 -11.57 15.70
N LYS A 93 -8.56 -12.58 16.41
CA LYS A 93 -7.77 -13.47 17.26
C LYS A 93 -7.15 -14.63 16.49
N SER A 94 -7.79 -15.04 15.40
CA SER A 94 -7.32 -16.14 14.55
C SER A 94 -7.21 -15.74 13.07
N PHE A 95 -6.47 -16.54 12.32
CA PHE A 95 -6.35 -16.36 10.88
C PHE A 95 -7.68 -16.65 10.18
N GLU A 96 -8.46 -17.60 10.68
CA GLU A 96 -9.78 -17.97 10.16
C GLU A 96 -10.77 -16.81 10.28
N GLU A 97 -10.80 -16.12 11.43
CA GLU A 97 -11.63 -14.92 11.62
C GLU A 97 -11.25 -13.81 10.63
N LEU A 98 -9.94 -13.57 10.47
CA LEU A 98 -9.45 -12.54 9.57
C LEU A 98 -9.74 -12.87 8.10
N THR A 99 -9.51 -14.12 7.67
CA THR A 99 -9.76 -14.55 6.28
C THR A 99 -11.25 -14.52 5.95
N LEU A 100 -12.12 -14.90 6.87
CA LEU A 100 -13.56 -14.76 6.71
C LEU A 100 -13.96 -13.29 6.52
N PHE A 101 -13.43 -12.39 7.35
CA PHE A 101 -13.64 -10.95 7.20
C PHE A 101 -13.13 -10.44 5.85
N MET A 102 -11.93 -10.84 5.44
CA MET A 102 -11.33 -10.45 4.17
C MET A 102 -12.21 -10.90 3.00
N LYS A 103 -12.69 -12.15 3.00
CA LYS A 103 -13.61 -12.68 1.99
C LYS A 103 -14.92 -11.90 1.92
N ASN A 104 -15.54 -11.62 3.07
CA ASN A 104 -16.80 -10.87 3.14
C ASN A 104 -16.66 -9.41 2.68
N ASN A 105 -15.44 -8.87 2.70
CA ASN A 105 -15.15 -7.48 2.28
C ASN A 105 -14.40 -7.40 0.95
N ASN A 106 -14.29 -8.50 0.20
CA ASN A 106 -13.52 -8.59 -1.05
C ASN A 106 -12.06 -8.10 -0.91
N LYS A 107 -11.45 -8.31 0.25
CA LYS A 107 -10.04 -8.00 0.49
C LYS A 107 -9.17 -9.21 0.14
N VAL A 108 -8.10 -8.95 -0.59
CA VAL A 108 -7.22 -9.98 -1.16
C VAL A 108 -5.77 -9.87 -0.70
N GLY A 109 -5.44 -8.79 -0.01
CA GLY A 109 -4.15 -8.52 0.63
C GLY A 109 -4.33 -7.70 1.91
N LEU A 110 -3.34 -7.78 2.80
CA LEU A 110 -3.23 -6.94 3.99
C LEU A 110 -1.77 -6.86 4.48
N PHE A 111 -1.20 -5.67 4.55
CA PHE A 111 -0.03 -5.38 5.36
C PHE A 111 -0.43 -4.74 6.70
N HIS A 112 -0.03 -5.39 7.80
CA HIS A 112 -0.27 -4.88 9.15
C HIS A 112 1.04 -4.48 9.84
N ALA A 113 1.26 -3.17 9.97
CA ALA A 113 2.48 -2.60 10.52
C ALA A 113 2.71 -2.97 12.00
N GLY A 114 1.64 -3.06 12.81
CA GLY A 114 1.78 -3.33 14.25
C GLY A 114 2.27 -4.74 14.58
N THR A 115 1.90 -5.73 13.76
CA THR A 115 2.32 -7.12 13.93
C THR A 115 3.44 -7.51 12.98
N LYS A 116 3.78 -6.64 12.02
CA LYS A 116 4.76 -6.86 10.95
C LYS A 116 4.42 -8.12 10.15
N GLN A 117 3.16 -8.21 9.73
CA GLN A 117 2.64 -9.32 8.93
C GLN A 117 2.11 -8.82 7.60
N MET A 118 2.35 -9.59 6.54
CA MET A 118 1.70 -9.44 5.24
C MET A 118 0.89 -10.70 4.97
N ILE A 119 -0.39 -10.52 4.66
CA ILE A 119 -1.36 -11.61 4.47
C ILE A 119 -1.90 -11.51 3.06
N LEU A 120 -1.78 -12.59 2.29
CA LEU A 120 -2.25 -12.66 0.90
C LEU A 120 -3.20 -13.86 0.74
N THR A 121 -4.27 -13.69 -0.05
CA THR A 121 -5.14 -14.82 -0.40
C THR A 121 -4.46 -15.79 -1.37
N LYS A 122 -4.97 -17.01 -1.50
CA LYS A 122 -4.39 -18.07 -2.36
C LYS A 122 -4.23 -17.63 -3.82
N ASN A 123 -5.17 -16.81 -4.30
CA ASN A 123 -5.23 -16.32 -5.67
C ASN A 123 -4.82 -14.85 -5.77
N CYS A 124 -3.99 -14.38 -4.83
CA CYS A 124 -3.44 -13.04 -4.87
C CYS A 124 -2.71 -12.77 -6.19
N THR A 125 -2.94 -11.59 -6.76
CA THR A 125 -2.36 -11.18 -8.03
C THR A 125 -1.13 -10.30 -7.84
N GLU A 126 -0.34 -10.15 -8.90
CA GLU A 126 0.88 -9.35 -8.89
C GLU A 126 0.65 -7.90 -8.41
N ILE A 127 -0.45 -7.26 -8.83
CA ILE A 127 -0.77 -5.88 -8.42
C ILE A 127 -1.16 -5.79 -6.93
N VAL A 128 -1.82 -6.82 -6.38
CA VAL A 128 -2.16 -6.86 -4.95
C VAL A 128 -0.90 -7.02 -4.11
N ALA A 129 -0.01 -7.95 -4.47
CA ALA A 129 1.28 -8.05 -3.76
C ALA A 129 2.12 -6.78 -3.89
N PHE A 130 2.08 -6.11 -5.04
CA PHE A 130 2.73 -4.82 -5.23
C PHE A 130 2.13 -3.74 -4.31
N LEU A 131 0.80 -3.68 -4.19
CA LEU A 131 0.10 -2.77 -3.30
C LEU A 131 0.56 -2.95 -1.84
N GLU A 132 0.58 -4.18 -1.34
CA GLU A 132 1.01 -4.46 0.04
C GLU A 132 2.50 -4.15 0.26
N MET A 133 3.33 -4.38 -0.77
CA MET A 133 4.74 -3.98 -0.74
C MET A 133 4.91 -2.45 -0.72
N CYS A 134 4.01 -1.70 -1.34
CA CYS A 134 4.02 -0.24 -1.26
C CYS A 134 3.69 0.25 0.15
N HIS A 135 2.75 -0.40 0.84
CA HIS A 135 2.48 -0.12 2.25
C HIS A 135 3.70 -0.41 3.14
N LEU A 136 4.39 -1.53 2.92
CA LEU A 136 5.64 -1.84 3.62
C LEU A 136 6.73 -0.80 3.33
N LYS A 137 6.93 -0.43 2.06
CA LYS A 137 7.90 0.60 1.68
C LYS A 137 7.60 1.94 2.36
N HIS A 138 6.33 2.36 2.36
CA HIS A 138 5.91 3.57 3.04
C HIS A 138 6.21 3.50 4.55
N PHE A 139 5.93 2.36 5.18
CA PHE A 139 6.25 2.10 6.59
C PHE A 139 7.75 2.21 6.87
N GLU A 140 8.60 1.65 6.01
CA GLU A 140 10.06 1.74 6.13
C GLU A 140 10.57 3.19 5.97
N GLU A 141 10.00 3.95 5.02
CA GLU A 141 10.41 5.32 4.74
C GLU A 141 10.07 6.31 5.85
N VAL A 142 8.90 6.15 6.49
CA VAL A 142 8.40 7.14 7.48
C VAL A 142 8.54 6.65 8.92
N GLY A 143 8.84 5.36 9.12
CA GLY A 143 8.91 4.73 10.43
C GLY A 143 7.54 4.45 11.05
N GLU A 144 7.54 3.60 12.07
CA GLU A 144 6.33 3.03 12.66
C GLU A 144 5.37 4.07 13.24
N ILE A 145 5.89 5.04 14.01
CA ILE A 145 5.08 6.06 14.70
C ILE A 145 4.33 6.90 13.67
N ALA A 146 5.02 7.44 12.67
CA ALA A 146 4.41 8.26 11.64
C ALA A 146 3.44 7.43 10.77
N TYR A 147 3.83 6.22 10.38
CA TYR A 147 2.99 5.35 9.56
C TYR A 147 1.67 5.04 10.27
N LYS A 148 1.72 4.67 11.56
CA LYS A 148 0.50 4.41 12.35
C LYS A 148 -0.39 5.66 12.46
N GLY A 149 0.22 6.84 12.65
CA GLY A 149 -0.51 8.12 12.74
C GLY A 149 -1.12 8.63 11.44
N PHE A 150 -0.75 8.08 10.27
CA PHE A 150 -1.37 8.47 9.00
C PHE A 150 -2.77 7.89 8.83
N SER A 151 -3.68 8.73 8.34
CA SER A 151 -5.02 8.30 7.90
C SER A 151 -4.93 7.27 6.77
N THR A 152 -5.97 6.44 6.63
CA THR A 152 -6.08 5.46 5.55
C THR A 152 -5.86 6.11 4.20
N ILE A 153 -6.56 7.21 3.90
CA ILE A 153 -6.41 7.89 2.61
C ILE A 153 -4.98 8.35 2.32
N LYS A 154 -4.21 8.78 3.34
CA LYS A 154 -2.81 9.18 3.14
C LYS A 154 -1.94 7.98 2.76
N LYS A 155 -2.19 6.82 3.35
CA LYS A 155 -1.52 5.55 3.00
C LYS A 155 -1.91 5.10 1.60
N GLU A 156 -3.20 5.10 1.27
CA GLU A 156 -3.70 4.69 -0.06
C GLU A 156 -3.23 5.62 -1.17
N MET A 157 -3.15 6.94 -0.92
CA MET A 157 -2.61 7.90 -1.89
C MET A 157 -1.13 7.64 -2.19
N TYR A 158 -0.34 7.22 -1.19
CA TYR A 158 1.05 6.82 -1.42
C TYR A 158 1.11 5.61 -2.35
N VAL A 159 0.32 4.57 -2.05
CA VAL A 159 0.22 3.35 -2.87
C VAL A 159 -0.18 3.68 -4.29
N TRP A 160 -1.26 4.45 -4.47
CA TRP A 160 -1.77 4.82 -5.80
C TRP A 160 -0.70 5.53 -6.64
N LYS A 161 0.09 6.43 -6.03
CA LYS A 161 1.23 7.07 -6.70
C LYS A 161 2.30 6.07 -7.13
N GLN A 162 2.59 5.03 -6.34
CA GLN A 162 3.53 3.98 -6.71
C GLN A 162 2.99 3.12 -7.86
N ILE A 163 1.69 2.82 -7.86
CA ILE A 163 1.03 2.10 -8.97
C ILE A 163 1.16 2.92 -10.26
N LEU A 164 0.83 4.21 -10.19
CA LEU A 164 0.91 5.12 -11.34
C LEU A 164 2.34 5.33 -11.85
N SER A 165 3.33 5.45 -10.97
CA SER A 165 4.74 5.56 -11.38
C SER A 165 5.27 4.28 -12.02
N ASN A 166 4.64 3.14 -11.74
CA ASN A 166 4.95 1.83 -12.33
C ASN A 166 3.92 1.41 -13.39
N ARG A 167 3.17 2.35 -13.97
CA ARG A 167 2.05 2.09 -14.89
C ARG A 167 2.38 1.17 -16.08
N SER A 168 3.62 1.16 -16.54
CA SER A 168 4.08 0.27 -17.63
C SER A 168 4.02 -1.22 -17.28
N LYS A 169 3.83 -1.57 -16.00
CA LYS A 169 3.68 -2.95 -15.52
C LYS A 169 2.23 -3.42 -15.47
N TRP A 170 1.27 -2.49 -15.56
CA TRP A 170 -0.14 -2.74 -15.30
C TRP A 170 -0.97 -2.58 -16.58
N THR A 171 -2.07 -3.30 -16.64
CA THR A 171 -3.06 -3.20 -17.72
C THR A 171 -3.98 -2.00 -17.52
N GLU A 172 -4.69 -1.62 -18.59
CA GLU A 172 -5.64 -0.49 -18.51
C GLU A 172 -6.72 -0.73 -17.46
N ALA A 173 -7.25 -1.95 -17.42
CA ALA A 173 -8.27 -2.36 -16.45
C ALA A 173 -7.76 -2.21 -15.01
N GLU A 174 -6.53 -2.65 -14.73
CA GLU A 174 -5.90 -2.50 -13.41
C GLU A 174 -5.71 -1.04 -13.00
N LEU A 175 -5.27 -0.18 -13.93
CA LEU A 175 -5.12 1.25 -13.66
C LEU A 175 -6.48 1.93 -13.44
N LYS A 176 -7.50 1.56 -14.22
CA LYS A 176 -8.88 2.04 -14.04
C LYS A 176 -9.46 1.62 -12.70
N ASP A 177 -9.26 0.36 -12.31
CA ASP A 177 -9.71 -0.15 -11.02
C ASP A 177 -8.97 0.52 -9.85
N SER A 178 -7.66 0.72 -9.97
CA SER A 178 -6.87 1.47 -8.99
C SER A 178 -7.34 2.92 -8.85
N LEU A 179 -7.64 3.59 -9.97
CA LEU A 179 -8.22 4.95 -9.98
C LEU A 179 -9.60 4.99 -9.32
N LYS A 180 -10.48 4.04 -9.66
CA LYS A 180 -11.81 3.94 -9.08
C LYS A 180 -11.74 3.72 -7.57
N TYR A 181 -10.83 2.86 -7.13
CA TYR A 181 -10.58 2.61 -5.71
C TYR A 181 -10.10 3.87 -4.99
N ILE A 182 -9.06 4.56 -5.48
CA ILE A 182 -8.56 5.75 -4.79
C ILE A 182 -9.60 6.87 -4.76
N ASN A 183 -10.40 7.06 -5.82
CA ASN A 183 -11.47 8.03 -5.83
C ASN A 183 -12.58 7.69 -4.82
N LYS A 184 -12.90 6.40 -4.63
CA LYS A 184 -13.80 5.95 -3.57
C LYS A 184 -13.25 6.28 -2.18
N GLU A 185 -11.98 6.01 -1.92
CA GLU A 185 -11.35 6.32 -0.63
C GLU A 185 -11.24 7.83 -0.38
N ARG A 186 -10.94 8.63 -1.42
CA ARG A 186 -10.96 10.10 -1.36
C ARG A 186 -12.34 10.62 -0.96
N LYS A 187 -13.39 10.10 -1.61
CA LYS A 187 -14.78 10.46 -1.29
C LYS A 187 -15.15 10.13 0.16
N LYS A 188 -14.75 8.96 0.66
CA LYS A 188 -14.95 8.58 2.08
C LYS A 188 -14.24 9.53 3.04
N ALA A 189 -13.09 10.07 2.64
CA ALA A 189 -12.33 11.07 3.39
C ALA A 189 -12.84 12.51 3.22
N GLY A 190 -13.98 12.72 2.53
CA GLY A 190 -14.55 14.05 2.30
C GLY A 190 -13.91 14.83 1.15
N ILE A 191 -13.02 14.22 0.36
CA ILE A 191 -12.40 14.85 -0.81
C ILE A 191 -13.27 14.54 -2.02
N THR A 192 -14.00 15.56 -2.51
CA THR A 192 -15.08 15.40 -3.49
C THR A 192 -14.60 15.51 -4.92
N GLU A 193 -13.46 16.16 -5.19
CA GLU A 193 -12.91 16.24 -6.54
C GLU A 193 -12.25 14.90 -6.93
N PRO A 194 -12.82 14.19 -7.94
CA PRO A 194 -12.24 12.96 -8.41
C PRO A 194 -10.95 13.25 -9.17
N ILE A 195 -9.97 12.39 -8.99
CA ILE A 195 -8.82 12.33 -9.90
C ILE A 195 -9.36 11.88 -11.26
N LYS A 196 -9.13 12.69 -12.28
CA LYS A 196 -9.43 12.38 -13.67
C LYS A 196 -8.11 12.08 -14.39
N ILE A 197 -8.07 10.97 -15.11
CA ILE A 197 -7.02 10.69 -16.09
C ILE A 197 -7.49 11.36 -17.39
N LYS A 198 -6.66 12.22 -17.98
CA LYS A 198 -6.94 12.88 -19.27
C LYS A 198 -6.50 12.01 -20.44
#